data_AF-A0A3N2RGS8-F1
#
_entry.id   AF-A0A3N2RGS8-F1
#
_cell.length_a   1.000
_cell.length_b   1.000
_cell.length_c   1.000
_cell.angle_alpha   90.00
_cell.angle_beta   90.00
_cell.angle_gamma   90.00
#
_symmetry.space_group_name_H-M   'P 1'
#
loop_
_entity.id
_entity.type
_entity.pdbx_description
1 polymer ?
#
loop_
_entity_poly.entity_id
_entity_poly.type
_entity_poly.pdbx_seq_one_letter_code
_entity_poly.pdbx_strand_id
1 'polypeptide(L)'
;MTQAGQGIAAMPLCVDRAAPASPQAAPATPPDPMRAMVGEAYAQMSQRFQNAQRMLEERQRIDRDPQNRGMVEGQWSFFPKAGGGRDDSCAAMFSNRQGVVRIMGPGPGFKGATLTFWGSDIPKPKALQTVPMTLLQPKAPPSTVPALNYYHPDERLGAIVFVVPSIEAALGAFEETQHFEVAQNGKSLIQIDWTGGDAARETLRQCVQRHPH
;
A
#
# COMPACT_ATOMS: atom_id res chain seq x y z
N MET A 1 -86.86 -30.46 -37.31
CA MET A 1 -87.38 -29.63 -38.42
C MET A 1 -87.24 -28.17 -37.98
N THR A 2 -86.13 -27.52 -38.36
CA THR A 2 -86.04 -26.47 -39.42
C THR A 2 -86.75 -25.16 -39.00
N GLN A 3 -86.01 -24.07 -38.72
CA GLN A 3 -85.76 -22.92 -39.63
C GLN A 3 -87.07 -22.28 -40.15
N ALA A 4 -87.32 -20.98 -40.21
CA ALA A 4 -86.52 -19.75 -40.13
C ALA A 4 -87.50 -18.58 -39.85
N GLY A 5 -87.03 -17.40 -39.44
CA GLY A 5 -87.08 -16.28 -40.37
C GLY A 5 -86.97 -14.94 -39.62
N GLN A 6 -85.96 -14.15 -40.01
CA GLN A 6 -85.62 -12.85 -39.44
C GLN A 6 -86.45 -11.74 -40.10
N GLY A 7 -86.78 -10.71 -39.31
CA GLY A 7 -87.31 -9.42 -39.77
C GLY A 7 -86.68 -8.28 -38.98
N ILE A 8 -85.66 -7.68 -39.60
CA ILE A 8 -85.04 -6.35 -39.37
C ILE A 8 -86.11 -5.25 -39.56
N ALA A 9 -86.11 -4.02 -39.04
CA ALA A 9 -85.25 -3.19 -38.19
C ALA A 9 -86.09 -1.94 -37.82
N ALA A 10 -85.77 -1.23 -36.73
CA ALA A 10 -85.79 0.25 -36.68
C ALA A 10 -85.22 0.74 -35.34
N MET A 11 -84.04 1.32 -35.38
CA MET A 11 -83.51 2.19 -34.32
C MET A 11 -84.02 3.63 -34.53
N PRO A 12 -84.14 4.41 -33.44
CA PRO A 12 -83.59 5.76 -33.45
C PRO A 12 -82.72 5.97 -32.20
N LEU A 13 -81.44 6.27 -32.39
CA LEU A 13 -80.83 7.61 -32.49
C LEU A 13 -80.18 8.01 -31.15
N CYS A 14 -78.87 8.21 -31.25
CA CYS A 14 -77.95 8.59 -30.18
C CYS A 14 -78.33 9.93 -29.54
N VAL A 15 -78.32 9.98 -28.22
CA VAL A 15 -78.13 11.24 -27.48
C VAL A 15 -76.73 11.19 -26.89
N ASP A 16 -75.79 11.86 -27.54
CA ASP A 16 -74.43 12.01 -27.05
C ASP A 16 -74.43 12.83 -25.76
N ARG A 17 -74.14 12.17 -24.64
CA ARG A 17 -73.88 12.82 -23.36
C ARG A 17 -72.38 13.09 -23.29
N ALA A 18 -71.99 14.36 -23.41
CA ALA A 18 -70.60 14.78 -23.28
C ALA A 18 -70.03 14.35 -21.90
N ALA A 19 -68.93 13.61 -21.93
CA ALA A 19 -68.16 13.24 -20.74
C ALA A 19 -67.44 14.47 -20.16
N PRO A 20 -67.31 14.60 -18.83
CA PRO A 20 -66.52 15.68 -18.25
C PRO A 20 -65.04 15.49 -18.60
N ALA A 21 -64.40 16.57 -19.05
CA ALA A 21 -62.97 16.60 -19.36
C ALA A 21 -62.14 16.22 -18.13
N SER A 22 -61.21 15.28 -18.30
CA SER A 22 -60.20 14.96 -17.29
C SER A 22 -59.29 16.18 -17.08
N PRO A 23 -58.92 16.53 -15.84
CA PRO A 23 -57.96 17.61 -15.61
C PRO A 23 -56.61 17.23 -16.23
N GLN A 24 -56.15 18.04 -17.18
CA GLN A 24 -54.81 17.94 -17.75
C GLN A 24 -53.77 18.15 -16.64
N ALA A 25 -52.84 17.20 -16.49
CA ALA A 25 -51.71 17.32 -15.58
C ALA A 25 -50.87 18.54 -15.99
N ALA A 26 -50.60 19.42 -15.03
CA ALA A 26 -49.73 20.57 -15.25
C ALA A 26 -48.32 20.12 -15.69
N PRO A 27 -47.65 20.84 -16.60
CA PRO A 27 -46.28 20.54 -16.98
C PRO A 27 -45.37 20.66 -15.75
N ALA A 28 -44.56 19.63 -15.50
CA ALA A 28 -43.60 19.63 -14.41
C ALA A 28 -42.62 20.80 -14.59
N THR A 29 -42.53 21.67 -13.59
CA THR A 29 -41.50 22.72 -13.53
C THR A 29 -40.11 22.08 -13.68
N PRO A 30 -39.23 22.61 -14.55
CA PRO A 30 -37.88 22.09 -14.69
C PRO A 30 -37.15 22.14 -13.34
N PRO A 31 -36.37 21.11 -12.98
CA PRO A 31 -35.67 21.07 -11.70
C PRO A 31 -34.69 22.26 -11.59
N ASP A 32 -34.69 22.90 -10.42
CA ASP A 32 -33.74 23.98 -10.09
C ASP A 32 -32.30 23.46 -10.28
N PRO A 33 -31.48 24.11 -11.14
CA PRO A 33 -30.12 23.66 -11.43
C PRO A 33 -29.22 23.61 -10.19
N MET A 34 -29.43 24.50 -9.21
CA MET A 34 -28.66 24.47 -7.95
C MET A 34 -29.03 23.25 -7.10
N ARG A 35 -30.31 22.88 -7.10
CA ARG A 35 -30.80 21.69 -6.39
C ARG A 35 -30.29 20.39 -7.02
N ALA A 36 -30.22 20.34 -8.35
CA ALA A 36 -29.62 19.22 -9.08
C ALA A 36 -28.13 19.08 -8.75
N MET A 37 -27.37 20.19 -8.81
CA MET A 37 -25.94 20.20 -8.49
C MET A 37 -25.64 19.75 -7.05
N VAL A 38 -26.44 20.20 -6.07
CA VAL A 38 -26.30 19.76 -4.66
C VAL A 38 -26.60 18.26 -4.52
N GLY A 39 -27.61 17.75 -5.22
CA GLY A 39 -27.95 16.32 -5.23
C GLY A 39 -26.82 15.45 -5.80
N GLU A 40 -26.22 15.88 -6.91
CA GLU A 40 -25.06 15.21 -7.52
C GLU A 40 -23.83 15.24 -6.61
N ALA A 41 -23.54 16.39 -5.99
CA ALA A 41 -22.44 16.53 -5.04
C ALA A 41 -22.62 15.60 -3.83
N TYR A 42 -23.83 15.49 -3.29
CA TYR A 42 -24.16 14.56 -2.21
C TYR A 42 -24.02 13.09 -2.64
N ALA A 43 -24.49 12.74 -3.84
CA ALA A 43 -24.33 11.40 -4.39
C ALA A 43 -22.85 11.04 -4.56
N GLN A 44 -22.03 11.95 -5.10
CA GLN A 44 -20.59 11.74 -5.24
C GLN A 44 -19.90 11.61 -3.88
N MET A 45 -20.26 12.44 -2.90
CA MET A 45 -19.71 12.39 -1.55
C MET A 45 -20.05 11.08 -0.83
N SER A 46 -21.31 10.64 -0.91
CA SER A 46 -21.75 9.38 -0.31
C SER A 46 -21.10 8.16 -0.96
N GLN A 47 -20.93 8.15 -2.29
CA GLN A 47 -20.17 7.11 -2.98
C GLN A 47 -18.70 7.06 -2.53
N ARG A 48 -18.03 8.21 -2.41
CA ARG A 48 -16.64 8.27 -1.91
C ARG A 48 -16.54 7.75 -0.49
N PHE A 49 -17.49 8.11 0.37
CA PHE A 49 -17.55 7.63 1.75
C PHE A 49 -17.74 6.10 1.81
N GLN A 50 -18.70 5.55 1.05
CA GLN A 50 -18.93 4.10 0.97
C GLN A 50 -17.72 3.34 0.42
N ASN A 51 -17.05 3.90 -0.60
CA ASN A 51 -15.82 3.31 -1.14
C ASN A 51 -14.69 3.33 -0.10
N ALA A 52 -14.52 4.44 0.62
CA ALA A 52 -13.54 4.53 1.69
C ALA A 52 -13.85 3.52 2.80
N GLN A 53 -15.11 3.38 3.20
CA GLN A 53 -15.53 2.38 4.20
C GLN A 53 -15.20 0.95 3.74
N ARG A 54 -15.57 0.56 2.52
CA ARG A 54 -15.23 -0.77 1.98
C ARG A 54 -13.72 -1.02 1.93
N MET A 55 -12.94 -0.02 1.53
CA MET A 55 -11.47 -0.14 1.52
C MET A 55 -10.90 -0.31 2.93
N LEU A 56 -11.48 0.36 3.93
CA LEU A 56 -11.07 0.20 5.34
C LEU A 56 -11.46 -1.19 5.89
N GLU A 57 -12.68 -1.65 5.61
CA GLU A 57 -13.14 -2.99 6.00
C GLU A 57 -12.28 -4.08 5.35
N GLU A 58 -11.97 -3.94 4.07
CA GLU A 58 -11.10 -4.87 3.34
C GLU A 58 -9.69 -4.90 3.94
N ARG A 59 -9.12 -3.72 4.24
CA ARG A 59 -7.83 -3.63 4.93
C ARG A 59 -7.86 -4.30 6.29
N GLN A 60 -8.89 -4.05 7.10
CA GLN A 60 -9.03 -4.68 8.40
C GLN A 60 -9.18 -6.19 8.29
N ARG A 61 -9.88 -6.68 7.27
CA ARG A 61 -10.02 -8.11 6.99
C ARG A 61 -8.67 -8.74 6.65
N ILE A 62 -7.91 -8.11 5.75
CA ILE A 62 -6.56 -8.54 5.39
C ILE A 62 -5.66 -8.54 6.63
N ASP A 63 -5.69 -7.46 7.42
CA ASP A 63 -4.84 -7.31 8.61
C ASP A 63 -5.16 -8.33 9.73
N ARG A 64 -6.43 -8.77 9.83
CA ARG A 64 -6.86 -9.75 10.83
C ARG A 64 -6.63 -11.20 10.41
N ASP A 65 -6.34 -11.45 9.13
CA ASP A 65 -6.05 -12.79 8.63
C ASP A 65 -4.71 -13.28 9.21
N PRO A 66 -4.66 -14.40 9.95
CA PRO A 66 -3.42 -14.95 10.47
C PRO A 66 -2.35 -15.20 9.41
N GLN A 67 -2.73 -15.46 8.15
CA GLN A 67 -1.80 -15.65 7.04
C GLN A 67 -1.03 -14.38 6.69
N ASN A 68 -1.55 -13.20 7.03
CA ASN A 68 -0.95 -11.91 6.74
C ASN A 68 -0.14 -11.34 7.91
N ARG A 69 0.00 -12.06 9.04
CA ARG A 69 0.76 -11.55 10.19
C ARG A 69 2.17 -11.11 9.82
N GLY A 70 2.90 -11.88 9.01
CA GLY A 70 4.24 -11.49 8.57
C GLY A 70 4.27 -10.18 7.76
N MET A 71 3.18 -9.83 7.07
CA MET A 71 3.05 -8.55 6.38
C MET A 71 2.66 -7.41 7.34
N VAL A 72 1.87 -7.68 8.38
CA VAL A 72 1.36 -6.68 9.33
C VAL A 72 2.36 -6.41 10.46
N GLU A 73 2.81 -7.46 11.13
CA GLU A 73 3.74 -7.46 12.26
C GLU A 73 5.20 -7.38 11.80
N GLY A 74 5.46 -7.86 10.58
CA GLY A 74 6.79 -8.00 10.01
C GLY A 74 7.44 -9.34 10.31
N GLN A 75 8.52 -9.63 9.58
CA GLN A 75 9.26 -10.88 9.71
C GLN A 75 10.74 -10.68 9.45
N TRP A 76 11.57 -11.46 10.16
CA TRP A 76 13.01 -11.53 9.93
C TRP A 76 13.36 -12.67 8.97
N SER A 77 14.34 -12.43 8.13
CA SER A 77 15.01 -13.41 7.27
C SER A 77 16.52 -13.26 7.41
N PHE A 78 17.24 -14.37 7.47
CA PHE A 78 18.69 -14.39 7.70
C PHE A 78 19.43 -15.08 6.56
N PHE A 79 20.63 -14.59 6.29
CA PHE A 79 21.49 -15.06 5.21
C PHE A 79 22.94 -15.29 5.69
N PRO A 80 23.68 -16.27 5.12
CA PRO A 80 23.16 -17.31 4.24
C PRO A 80 22.07 -18.15 4.90
N LYS A 81 21.15 -18.68 4.10
CA LYS A 81 20.21 -19.70 4.59
C LYS A 81 21.01 -20.95 5.00
N ALA A 82 20.47 -21.74 5.92
CA ALA A 82 21.12 -23.00 6.33
C ALA A 82 21.44 -23.86 5.10
N GLY A 83 22.72 -24.23 4.94
CA GLY A 83 23.22 -24.95 3.76
C GLY A 83 23.69 -24.06 2.59
N GLY A 84 23.63 -22.74 2.72
CA GLY A 84 24.23 -21.78 1.78
C GLY A 84 25.77 -21.83 1.81
N GLY A 85 26.38 -21.47 0.68
CA GLY A 85 27.84 -21.49 0.50
C GLY A 85 28.55 -20.40 1.32
N ARG A 86 29.87 -20.51 1.42
CA ARG A 86 30.72 -19.53 2.14
C ARG A 86 30.81 -18.16 1.46
N ASP A 87 30.24 -18.02 0.27
CA ASP A 87 30.32 -16.83 -0.58
C ASP A 87 29.16 -15.84 -0.35
N ASP A 88 28.19 -16.22 0.48
CA ASP A 88 27.05 -15.37 0.85
C ASP A 88 27.39 -14.53 2.09
N SER A 89 27.30 -13.20 1.97
CA SER A 89 27.55 -12.29 3.10
C SER A 89 26.48 -12.44 4.19
N CYS A 90 26.90 -12.38 5.45
CA CYS A 90 25.99 -12.45 6.58
C CYS A 90 25.00 -11.28 6.56
N ALA A 91 23.69 -11.56 6.55
CA ALA A 91 22.67 -10.51 6.55
C ALA A 91 21.45 -10.85 7.39
N ALA A 92 20.84 -9.82 7.98
CA ALA A 92 19.53 -9.85 8.59
C ALA A 92 18.61 -8.89 7.82
N MET A 93 17.45 -9.38 7.40
CA MET A 93 16.48 -8.63 6.63
C MET A 93 15.14 -8.66 7.36
N PHE A 94 14.58 -7.48 7.61
CA PHE A 94 13.22 -7.32 8.13
C PHE A 94 12.31 -6.80 7.03
N SER A 95 11.11 -7.37 6.92
CA SER A 95 10.12 -6.97 5.93
C SER A 95 8.72 -6.91 6.52
N ASN A 96 7.95 -5.88 6.16
CA ASN A 96 6.54 -5.73 6.46
C ASN A 96 5.85 -4.96 5.32
N ARG A 97 4.59 -4.55 5.51
CA ARG A 97 3.83 -3.78 4.51
C ARG A 97 4.41 -2.39 4.20
N GLN A 98 5.22 -1.83 5.08
CA GLN A 98 5.85 -0.52 4.88
C GLN A 98 7.10 -0.61 4.01
N GLY A 99 7.78 -1.76 3.99
CA GLY A 99 8.90 -2.02 3.11
C GLY A 99 9.85 -3.08 3.65
N VAL A 100 11.11 -2.97 3.24
CA VAL A 100 12.18 -3.90 3.62
C VAL A 100 13.38 -3.11 4.10
N VAL A 101 14.00 -3.57 5.18
CA VAL A 101 15.32 -3.11 5.63
C VAL A 101 16.25 -4.31 5.79
N ARG A 102 17.48 -4.18 5.32
CA ARG A 102 18.51 -5.20 5.44
C ARG A 102 19.78 -4.61 6.03
N ILE A 103 20.32 -5.29 7.02
CA ILE A 103 21.68 -5.10 7.49
C ILE A 103 22.51 -6.26 6.95
N MET A 104 23.57 -5.92 6.23
CA MET A 104 24.51 -6.88 5.69
C MET A 104 25.90 -6.55 6.23
N GLY A 105 26.57 -7.56 6.76
CA GLY A 105 27.95 -7.47 7.19
C GLY A 105 28.92 -7.45 6.00
N PRO A 106 30.21 -7.63 6.28
CA PRO A 106 31.23 -7.64 5.24
C PRO A 106 30.99 -8.80 4.27
N GLY A 107 31.56 -8.66 3.08
CA GLY A 107 31.41 -9.62 2.00
C GLY A 107 32.60 -9.58 1.05
N PRO A 108 32.62 -10.46 0.03
CA PRO A 108 33.65 -10.43 -1.00
C PRO A 108 33.79 -9.02 -1.61
N GLY A 109 34.96 -8.40 -1.44
CA GLY A 109 35.24 -7.07 -1.97
C GLY A 109 34.71 -5.87 -1.17
N PHE A 110 34.03 -6.07 -0.03
CA PHE A 110 33.55 -4.99 0.82
C PHE A 110 33.70 -5.32 2.31
N LYS A 111 34.55 -4.57 3.01
CA LYS A 111 34.86 -4.79 4.43
C LYS A 111 33.90 -4.09 5.40
N GLY A 112 33.05 -3.20 4.92
CA GLY A 112 32.12 -2.46 5.75
C GLY A 112 30.85 -3.25 6.03
N ALA A 113 29.82 -2.54 6.48
CA ALA A 113 28.45 -3.05 6.52
C ALA A 113 27.54 -2.15 5.68
N THR A 114 26.42 -2.67 5.23
CA THR A 114 25.40 -1.87 4.55
C THR A 114 24.07 -1.95 5.28
N LEU A 115 23.40 -0.81 5.36
CA LEU A 115 21.99 -0.71 5.74
C LEU A 115 21.21 -0.33 4.47
N THR A 116 20.43 -1.27 3.95
CA THR A 116 19.66 -1.10 2.71
C THR A 116 18.17 -1.04 2.99
N PHE A 117 17.48 -0.08 2.39
CA PHE A 117 16.03 0.09 2.47
C PHE A 117 15.42 -0.08 1.09
N TRP A 118 14.31 -0.82 0.99
CA TRP A 118 13.48 -0.90 -0.22
C TRP A 118 12.05 -0.44 0.09
N GLY A 119 11.51 0.41 -0.76
CA GLY A 119 10.18 1.00 -0.59
C GLY A 119 9.54 1.42 -1.91
N SER A 120 8.22 1.58 -1.89
CA SER A 120 7.44 1.96 -3.07
C SER A 120 7.68 3.41 -3.50
N ASP A 121 7.93 4.30 -2.52
CA ASP A 121 8.11 5.73 -2.74
C ASP A 121 9.59 6.12 -2.92
N ILE A 122 10.51 5.16 -2.76
CA ILE A 122 11.92 5.34 -3.07
C ILE A 122 12.08 5.48 -4.60
N PRO A 123 12.78 6.52 -5.10
CA PRO A 123 12.97 6.71 -6.54
C PRO A 123 13.66 5.52 -7.22
N LYS A 124 13.33 5.31 -8.49
CA LYS A 124 13.84 4.20 -9.31
C LYS A 124 14.74 4.71 -10.44
N PRO A 125 16.02 5.04 -10.16
CA PRO A 125 16.89 5.58 -11.18
C PRO A 125 17.27 4.50 -12.21
N LYS A 126 17.59 4.94 -13.44
CA LYS A 126 18.03 4.03 -14.51
C LYS A 126 19.44 3.47 -14.29
N ALA A 127 20.24 4.13 -13.45
CA ALA A 127 21.60 3.75 -13.09
C ALA A 127 21.83 4.04 -11.60
N LEU A 128 22.80 3.35 -11.02
CA LEU A 128 23.27 3.62 -9.65
C LEU A 128 23.72 5.07 -9.54
N GLN A 129 23.26 5.76 -8.49
CA GLN A 129 23.65 7.15 -8.22
C GLN A 129 23.90 7.36 -6.73
N THR A 130 24.83 8.24 -6.39
CA THR A 130 25.03 8.72 -5.02
C THR A 130 24.21 9.97 -4.80
N VAL A 131 23.38 9.98 -3.76
CA VAL A 131 22.44 11.06 -3.44
C VAL A 131 22.49 11.38 -1.95
N PRO A 132 22.33 12.65 -1.56
CA PRO A 132 22.18 13.00 -0.15
C PRO A 132 20.84 12.45 0.37
N MET A 133 20.90 11.70 1.46
CA MET A 133 19.73 11.14 2.14
C MET A 133 19.82 11.45 3.62
N THR A 134 18.70 11.82 4.22
CA THR A 134 18.58 12.00 5.66
C THR A 134 18.11 10.69 6.28
N LEU A 135 18.90 10.14 7.19
CA LEU A 135 18.52 9.02 8.04
C LEU A 135 18.07 9.56 9.39
N LEU A 136 16.85 9.24 9.80
CA LEU A 136 16.32 9.57 11.12
C LEU A 136 16.18 8.30 11.94
N GLN A 137 16.63 8.38 13.19
CA GLN A 137 16.56 7.31 14.18
C GLN A 137 16.18 7.93 15.53
N PRO A 138 15.35 7.28 16.37
CA PRO A 138 14.86 7.89 17.62
C PRO A 138 15.95 8.37 18.59
N LYS A 139 17.08 7.65 18.65
CA LYS A 139 18.17 7.92 19.61
C LYS A 139 19.34 8.71 19.00
N ALA A 140 19.23 9.18 17.77
CA ALA A 140 20.28 9.93 17.09
C ALA A 140 19.72 11.20 16.42
N PRO A 141 20.48 12.30 16.37
CA PRO A 141 20.07 13.45 15.59
C PRO A 141 19.93 13.05 14.10
N PRO A 142 18.95 13.61 13.37
CA PRO A 142 18.86 13.42 11.93
C PRO A 142 20.20 13.72 11.26
N SER A 143 20.66 12.81 10.41
CA SER A 143 21.94 12.95 9.72
C SER A 143 21.73 12.84 8.22
N THR A 144 22.18 13.85 7.48
CA THR A 144 22.21 13.81 6.02
C THR A 144 23.57 13.31 5.58
N VAL A 145 23.60 12.14 4.94
CA VAL A 145 24.82 11.48 4.49
C VAL A 145 24.68 11.04 3.03
N PRO A 146 25.79 10.86 2.30
CA PRO A 146 25.75 10.23 0.98
C PRO A 146 25.22 8.80 1.09
N ALA A 147 24.22 8.48 0.28
CA ALA A 147 23.67 7.14 0.15
C ALA A 147 23.61 6.74 -1.33
N LEU A 148 23.65 5.44 -1.61
CA LEU A 148 23.48 4.94 -2.97
C LEU A 148 21.99 4.72 -3.24
N ASN A 149 21.50 5.19 -4.37
CA ASN A 149 20.16 4.93 -4.86
C ASN A 149 20.24 4.08 -6.12
N TYR A 150 19.55 2.94 -6.11
CA TYR A 150 19.47 2.04 -7.27
C TYR A 150 18.07 1.44 -7.43
N TYR A 151 17.87 0.82 -8.59
CA TYR A 151 16.69 0.04 -8.89
C TYR A 151 17.09 -1.13 -9.78
N HIS A 152 16.62 -2.33 -9.43
CA HIS A 152 16.73 -3.51 -10.29
C HIS A 152 15.35 -3.81 -10.89
N PRO A 153 15.21 -4.02 -12.21
CA PRO A 153 13.89 -4.26 -12.84
C PRO A 153 13.08 -5.39 -12.19
N ASP A 154 13.76 -6.45 -11.73
CA ASP A 154 13.12 -7.60 -11.08
C ASP A 154 12.65 -7.29 -9.64
N GLU A 155 13.25 -6.29 -8.99
CA GLU A 155 12.90 -5.83 -7.65
C GLU A 155 11.91 -4.67 -7.82
N ARG A 156 10.61 -4.88 -7.66
CA ARG A 156 9.56 -3.86 -7.94
C ARG A 156 9.65 -2.57 -7.09
N LEU A 157 10.64 -2.44 -6.20
CA LEU A 157 10.85 -1.35 -5.24
C LEU A 157 12.14 -0.59 -5.56
N GLY A 158 12.16 0.72 -5.30
CA GLY A 158 13.41 1.49 -5.31
C GLY A 158 14.23 1.20 -4.05
N ALA A 159 15.56 1.37 -4.12
CA ALA A 159 16.45 1.01 -3.02
C ALA A 159 17.42 2.15 -2.63
N ILE A 160 17.58 2.37 -1.33
CA ILE A 160 18.62 3.25 -0.75
C ILE A 160 19.59 2.41 0.08
N VAL A 161 20.89 2.59 -0.13
CA VAL A 161 21.96 1.93 0.63
C VAL A 161 22.77 2.97 1.38
N PHE A 162 22.83 2.83 2.70
CA PHE A 162 23.80 3.51 3.55
C PHE A 162 24.98 2.58 3.81
N VAL A 163 26.19 3.12 3.62
CA VAL A 163 27.43 2.45 3.99
C VAL A 163 27.69 2.75 5.47
N VAL A 164 27.86 1.69 6.26
CA VAL A 164 28.19 1.77 7.68
C VAL A 164 29.66 1.41 7.87
N PRO A 165 30.43 2.12 8.73
CA PRO A 165 31.87 1.93 8.85
C PRO A 165 32.29 0.49 9.15
N SER A 166 31.51 -0.23 9.96
CA SER A 166 31.75 -1.64 10.27
C SER A 166 30.46 -2.34 10.70
N ILE A 167 30.49 -3.68 10.71
CA ILE A 167 29.36 -4.48 11.19
C ILE A 167 29.21 -4.42 12.71
N GLU A 168 30.30 -4.24 13.45
CA GLU A 168 30.27 -4.03 14.90
C GLU A 168 29.55 -2.72 15.26
N ALA A 169 29.78 -1.66 14.49
CA ALA A 169 29.06 -0.40 14.65
C ALA A 169 27.55 -0.58 14.37
N ALA A 170 27.20 -1.30 13.32
CA ALA A 170 25.80 -1.62 13.01
C ALA A 170 25.15 -2.46 14.12
N LEU A 171 25.81 -3.51 14.59
CA LEU A 171 25.32 -4.38 15.67
C LEU A 171 25.23 -3.65 17.02
N GLY A 172 26.12 -2.70 17.29
CA GLY A 172 26.11 -1.89 18.51
C GLY A 172 24.92 -0.92 18.58
N ALA A 173 24.46 -0.41 17.43
CA ALA A 173 23.29 0.46 17.32
C ALA A 173 21.97 -0.31 17.11
N PHE A 174 22.00 -1.64 17.09
CA PHE A 174 20.85 -2.49 16.80
C PHE A 174 20.06 -2.74 18.09
N GLU A 175 18.82 -2.27 18.09
CA GLU A 175 17.88 -2.29 19.22
C GLU A 175 16.76 -3.32 19.00
N GLU A 176 16.16 -3.81 20.10
CA GLU A 176 15.02 -4.75 20.07
C GLU A 176 13.86 -4.21 19.25
N THR A 177 13.52 -2.93 19.47
CA THR A 177 12.59 -2.18 18.62
C THR A 177 13.30 -0.95 18.09
N GLN A 178 13.11 -0.67 16.80
CA GLN A 178 13.77 0.46 16.16
C GLN A 178 12.89 1.01 15.05
N HIS A 179 12.79 2.34 15.05
CA HIS A 179 12.22 3.11 13.96
C HIS A 179 13.33 3.64 13.07
N PHE A 180 13.12 3.59 11.76
CA PHE A 180 13.89 4.31 10.76
C PHE A 180 12.96 5.11 9.88
N GLU A 181 13.38 6.34 9.57
CA GLU A 181 12.86 7.10 8.44
C GLU A 181 14.02 7.46 7.52
N VAL A 182 13.83 7.24 6.22
CA VAL A 182 14.71 7.75 5.17
C VAL A 182 13.97 8.85 4.44
N ALA A 183 14.56 10.04 4.42
CA ALA A 183 13.98 11.21 3.80
C ALA A 183 14.95 11.86 2.81
N GLN A 184 14.39 12.53 1.80
CA GLN A 184 15.13 13.36 0.87
C GLN A 184 14.44 14.72 0.74
N ASN A 185 15.19 15.81 0.92
CA ASN A 185 14.66 17.18 0.82
C ASN A 185 13.40 17.42 1.69
N GLY A 186 13.39 16.85 2.91
CA GLY A 186 12.25 16.95 3.83
C GLY A 186 11.05 16.05 3.50
N LYS A 187 11.11 15.25 2.43
CA LYS A 187 10.09 14.25 2.09
C LYS A 187 10.50 12.88 2.60
N SER A 188 9.69 12.30 3.48
CA SER A 188 9.78 10.88 3.87
C SER A 188 9.60 9.98 2.65
N LEU A 189 10.56 9.07 2.42
CA LEU A 189 10.53 8.08 1.32
C LEU A 189 10.20 6.67 1.81
N ILE A 190 10.57 6.35 3.06
CA ILE A 190 10.20 5.11 3.73
C ILE A 190 10.27 5.31 5.24
N GLN A 191 9.32 4.72 5.95
CA GLN A 191 9.34 4.56 7.39
C GLN A 191 9.19 3.08 7.71
N ILE A 192 10.07 2.54 8.53
CA ILE A 192 10.00 1.14 8.92
C ILE A 192 10.29 0.99 10.40
N ASP A 193 9.39 0.27 11.06
CA ASP A 193 9.51 -0.14 12.45
C ASP A 193 9.75 -1.63 12.48
N TRP A 194 10.80 -2.06 13.16
CA TRP A 194 11.00 -3.47 13.46
C TRP A 194 10.82 -3.77 14.95
N THR A 195 10.57 -5.05 15.22
CA THR A 195 10.59 -5.68 16.55
C THR A 195 11.38 -6.98 16.46
N GLY A 196 11.79 -7.60 17.58
CA GLY A 196 12.61 -8.81 17.57
C GLY A 196 14.08 -8.55 17.20
N GLY A 197 14.52 -7.31 17.36
CA GLY A 197 15.86 -6.88 16.97
C GLY A 197 16.98 -7.50 17.80
N ASP A 198 16.75 -7.87 19.07
CA ASP A 198 17.78 -8.52 19.89
C ASP A 198 18.11 -9.93 19.36
N ALA A 199 17.08 -10.70 19.03
CA ALA A 199 17.25 -12.03 18.43
C ALA A 199 17.90 -11.94 17.05
N ALA A 200 17.51 -10.93 16.24
CA ALA A 200 18.11 -10.70 14.94
C ALA A 200 19.58 -10.29 15.04
N ARG A 201 19.90 -9.39 15.97
CA ARG A 201 21.26 -8.94 16.28
C ARG A 201 22.15 -10.11 16.71
N GLU A 202 21.67 -10.98 17.58
CA GLU A 202 22.43 -12.16 18.02
C GLU A 202 22.64 -13.15 16.88
N THR A 203 21.61 -13.42 16.08
CA THR A 203 21.72 -14.31 14.91
C THR A 203 22.75 -13.79 13.91
N LEU A 204 22.71 -12.48 13.61
CA LEU A 204 23.66 -11.85 12.69
C LEU A 204 25.09 -11.85 13.27
N ARG A 205 25.25 -11.54 14.56
CA ARG A 205 26.54 -11.59 15.27
C ARG A 205 27.17 -12.98 15.16
N GLN A 206 26.39 -14.05 15.42
CA GLN A 206 26.86 -15.43 15.30
C GLN A 206 27.23 -15.82 13.87
N CYS A 207 26.53 -15.28 12.86
CA CYS A 207 26.90 -15.50 11.47
C CYS A 207 28.28 -14.91 11.16
N VAL A 208 28.48 -13.64 11.52
CA VAL A 208 29.71 -12.89 11.25
C VAL A 208 30.91 -13.53 11.96
N GLN A 209 30.74 -13.97 13.22
CA GLN A 209 31.80 -14.65 13.96
C GLN A 209 32.25 -15.97 13.34
N ARG A 210 31.34 -16.69 12.66
CA ARG A 210 31.66 -17.94 11.96
C ARG A 210 32.31 -17.71 10.59
N HIS A 211 32.17 -16.51 10.04
CA HIS A 211 32.70 -16.12 8.73
C HIS A 211 33.57 -14.86 8.86
N PRO A 212 34.72 -14.94 9.56
CA PRO A 212 35.61 -13.79 9.68
C PRO A 212 36.15 -13.39 8.29
N HIS A 213 36.12 -12.09 8.01
CA HIS A 213 36.50 -11.46 6.73
C HIS A 213 37.81 -10.69 6.81
#